data_AF-A0A2E7S3P4-F1
#
_entry.id   AF-A0A2E7S3P4-F1
#
_cell.length_a   1.000
_cell.length_b   1.000
_cell.length_c   1.000
_cell.angle_alpha   90.00
_cell.angle_beta   90.00
_cell.angle_gamma   90.00
#
_symmetry.space_group_name_H-M   'P 1'
#
loop_
_entity.id
_entity.type
_entity.pdbx_description
1 polymer ?
#
loop_
_entity_poly.entity_id
_entity_poly.type
_entity_poly.pdbx_seq_one_letter_code
_entity_poly.pdbx_strand_id
1 'polypeptide(L)'
;MCKWCSIGRSSLSVVPVSRFVILTHDHPVLHWDLLLELDDESPLATWRILDDPGQGAQWRAESLPAHRRVYLDYEGPVGGDRGTVTRWDRGEYQSDVGAEVVRHGGVISCDGTRWNARIELVPGESHWVFRRLPD
;
A
#
# COMPACT_ATOMS: atom_id res chain seq x y z
N MET A 1 2.78 3.88 55.27
CA MET A 1 1.72 2.92 54.92
C MET A 1 1.37 3.14 53.45
N CYS A 2 1.50 2.08 52.64
CA CYS A 2 1.08 1.94 51.23
C CYS A 2 -0.36 2.43 50.98
N LYS A 3 -0.89 2.76 49.80
CA LYS A 3 -0.62 2.64 48.35
C LYS A 3 -1.55 3.72 47.72
N TRP A 4 -1.39 4.20 46.50
CA TRP A 4 -2.10 3.67 45.32
C TRP A 4 -1.40 4.28 44.11
N CYS A 5 -0.67 3.41 43.42
CA CYS A 5 -0.11 3.65 42.10
C CYS A 5 -1.22 3.34 41.10
N SER A 6 -1.70 4.34 40.37
CA SER A 6 -2.62 4.14 39.26
C SER A 6 -1.84 3.52 38.12
N ILE A 7 -1.94 2.20 38.01
CA ILE A 7 -1.36 1.39 36.94
C ILE A 7 -1.91 1.93 35.61
N GLY A 8 -1.00 2.29 34.72
CA GLY A 8 -1.31 2.76 33.38
C GLY A 8 -2.13 1.74 32.60
N ARG A 9 -3.18 2.22 31.93
CA ARG A 9 -3.68 1.50 30.76
C ARG A 9 -2.69 1.76 29.65
N SER A 10 -1.82 0.78 29.37
CA SER A 10 -1.17 0.72 28.07
C SER A 10 -2.28 0.60 27.04
N SER A 11 -2.60 1.73 26.39
CA SER A 11 -3.36 1.72 25.16
C SER A 11 -2.51 0.97 24.16
N LEU A 12 -2.82 -0.31 23.93
CA LEU A 12 -2.34 -1.00 22.76
C LEU A 12 -2.87 -0.19 21.58
N SER A 13 -1.99 0.56 20.91
CA SER A 13 -2.29 1.16 19.62
C SER A 13 -2.49 0.00 18.67
N VAL A 14 -3.74 -0.44 18.52
CA VAL A 14 -4.12 -1.30 17.40
C VAL A 14 -3.81 -0.45 16.18
N VAL A 15 -2.72 -0.77 15.48
CA VAL A 15 -2.52 -0.25 14.14
C VAL A 15 -3.72 -0.72 13.33
N PRO A 16 -4.52 0.18 12.74
CA PRO A 16 -5.63 -0.24 11.90
C PRO A 16 -5.05 -1.13 10.81
N VAL A 17 -5.61 -2.33 10.71
CA VAL A 17 -5.30 -3.24 9.61
C VAL A 17 -6.11 -2.76 8.43
N SER A 18 -5.43 -2.32 7.38
CA SER A 18 -6.03 -1.68 6.20
C SER A 18 -5.88 -2.58 4.98
N ARG A 19 -6.70 -2.37 3.94
CA ARG A 19 -6.60 -3.18 2.72
C ARG A 19 -5.61 -2.61 1.72
N PHE A 20 -4.92 -3.49 1.01
CA PHE A 20 -4.23 -3.15 -0.23
C PHE A 20 -4.72 -3.99 -1.40
N VAL A 21 -4.60 -3.45 -2.60
CA VAL A 21 -4.72 -4.21 -3.84
C VAL A 21 -3.58 -3.83 -4.78
N ILE A 22 -3.07 -4.81 -5.51
CA ILE A 22 -2.26 -4.57 -6.70
C ILE A 22 -3.12 -4.93 -7.91
N LEU A 23 -3.31 -3.96 -8.80
CA LEU A 23 -3.98 -4.16 -10.07
C LEU A 23 -2.94 -4.28 -11.17
N THR A 24 -3.09 -5.25 -12.06
CA THR A 24 -2.43 -5.23 -13.37
C THR A 24 -3.27 -4.36 -14.30
N HIS A 25 -2.65 -3.35 -14.90
CA HIS A 25 -3.29 -2.41 -15.81
C HIS A 25 -2.56 -2.43 -17.17
N ASP A 26 -3.30 -2.62 -18.25
CA ASP A 26 -2.77 -2.82 -19.61
C ASP A 26 -2.55 -1.54 -20.42
N HIS A 27 -2.73 -0.34 -19.83
CA HIS A 27 -2.70 0.94 -20.55
C HIS A 27 -1.94 2.05 -19.81
N PRO A 28 -1.13 2.90 -20.48
CA PRO A 28 -0.81 2.89 -21.91
C PRO A 28 0.14 1.76 -22.31
N VAL A 29 0.74 1.12 -21.31
CA VAL A 29 1.53 -0.10 -21.39
C VAL A 29 1.21 -0.94 -20.16
N LEU A 30 1.56 -2.22 -20.19
CA LEU A 30 1.41 -3.10 -19.04
C LEU A 30 2.20 -2.56 -17.84
N HIS A 31 1.52 -2.38 -16.72
CA HIS A 31 2.11 -2.00 -15.44
C HIS A 31 1.25 -2.51 -14.29
N TRP A 32 1.66 -2.19 -13.06
CA TRP A 32 0.92 -2.55 -11.86
C TRP A 32 0.63 -1.31 -11.04
N ASP A 33 -0.57 -1.21 -10.46
CA ASP A 33 -0.92 -0.13 -9.55
C ASP A 33 -1.11 -0.69 -8.14
N LEU A 34 -0.33 -0.19 -7.17
CA LEU A 34 -0.57 -0.40 -5.75
C LEU A 34 -1.55 0.63 -5.24
N LEU A 35 -2.66 0.18 -4.67
CA LEU A 35 -3.66 1.01 -4.02
C LEU A 35 -3.71 0.66 -2.53
N LEU A 36 -3.56 1.67 -1.67
CA LEU A 36 -3.63 1.54 -0.21
C LEU A 36 -4.85 2.27 0.36
N GLU A 37 -5.61 1.56 1.18
CA GLU A 37 -6.70 2.12 1.99
C GLU A 37 -6.14 2.75 3.28
N LEU A 38 -6.02 4.08 3.34
CA LEU A 38 -5.44 4.75 4.52
C LEU A 38 -6.40 4.82 5.71
N ASP A 39 -7.69 4.93 5.43
CA ASP A 39 -8.79 5.00 6.39
C ASP A 39 -10.11 4.62 5.69
N ASP A 40 -11.24 4.66 6.41
CA ASP A 40 -12.54 4.21 5.91
C ASP A 40 -13.26 5.19 4.96
N GLU A 41 -12.81 6.44 4.86
CA GLU A 41 -13.53 7.52 4.16
C GLU A 41 -12.74 8.09 2.98
N SER A 42 -11.43 8.13 3.09
CA SER A 42 -10.52 8.74 2.13
C SER A 42 -10.41 7.95 0.82
N PRO A 43 -10.11 8.64 -0.29
CA PRO A 43 -9.59 8.02 -1.50
C PRO A 43 -8.33 7.19 -1.24
N LEU A 44 -8.06 6.24 -2.12
CA LEU A 44 -6.92 5.33 -2.02
C LEU A 44 -5.63 6.04 -2.41
N ALA A 45 -4.59 5.92 -1.60
CA ALA A 45 -3.25 6.31 -2.04
C ALA A 45 -2.80 5.35 -3.14
N THR A 46 -2.21 5.87 -4.21
CA THR A 46 -1.93 5.07 -5.40
C THR A 46 -0.52 5.31 -5.91
N TRP A 47 0.14 4.23 -6.29
CA TRP A 47 1.41 4.25 -7.00
C TRP A 47 1.37 3.29 -8.18
N ARG A 48 1.87 3.73 -9.33
CA ARG A 48 2.23 2.84 -10.44
C ARG A 48 3.59 2.22 -10.15
N ILE A 49 3.64 0.91 -10.00
CA ILE A 49 4.87 0.12 -9.95
C ILE A 49 5.32 -0.17 -11.39
N LEU A 50 6.57 0.20 -11.70
CA LEU A 50 7.17 0.12 -13.03
C LEU A 50 7.87 -1.23 -13.31
N ASP A 51 8.18 -1.97 -12.25
CA ASP A 51 8.86 -3.27 -12.30
C ASP A 51 7.87 -4.37 -11.85
N ASP A 52 8.02 -5.61 -12.32
CA ASP A 52 7.12 -6.71 -11.96
C ASP A 52 7.16 -6.98 -10.43
N PRO A 53 6.06 -6.78 -9.69
CA PRO A 53 6.03 -6.95 -8.24
C PRO A 53 6.28 -8.40 -7.79
N GLY A 54 6.14 -9.38 -8.69
CA GLY A 54 6.45 -10.79 -8.43
C GLY A 54 7.93 -11.15 -8.56
N GLN A 55 8.80 -10.21 -8.98
CA GLN A 55 10.22 -10.46 -9.23
C GLN A 55 11.11 -9.47 -8.47
N GLY A 56 12.24 -9.98 -7.97
CA GLY A 56 13.25 -9.15 -7.29
C GLY A 56 12.87 -8.73 -5.86
N ALA A 57 13.59 -7.72 -5.36
CA ALA A 57 13.46 -7.19 -4.01
C ALA A 57 13.41 -5.65 -3.98
N GLN A 58 13.40 -5.02 -5.15
CA GLN A 58 13.30 -3.57 -5.29
C GLN A 58 12.48 -3.24 -6.53
N TRP A 59 11.54 -2.31 -6.39
CA TRP A 59 10.66 -1.87 -7.47
C TRP A 59 10.61 -0.35 -7.52
N ARG A 60 10.72 0.21 -8.72
CA ARG A 60 10.50 1.63 -8.96
C ARG A 60 9.01 1.90 -9.05
N ALA A 61 8.58 3.03 -8.52
CA ALA A 61 7.19 3.43 -8.55
C ALA A 61 7.00 4.93 -8.75
N GLU A 62 5.84 5.30 -9.29
CA GLU A 62 5.42 6.68 -9.52
C GLU A 62 4.16 6.94 -8.69
N SER A 63 4.15 8.02 -7.91
CA SER A 63 2.92 8.41 -7.21
C SER A 63 1.87 8.86 -8.21
N LEU A 64 0.65 8.38 -8.06
CA LEU A 64 -0.49 8.72 -8.90
C LEU A 64 -1.55 9.49 -8.11
N PRO A 65 -2.47 10.20 -8.81
CA PRO A 65 -3.66 10.74 -8.18
C PRO A 65 -4.42 9.67 -7.42
N ALA A 66 -5.04 10.07 -6.31
CA ALA A 66 -5.77 9.14 -5.46
C ALA A 66 -6.94 8.48 -6.20
N HIS A 67 -7.12 7.17 -5.99
CA HIS A 67 -8.15 6.37 -6.65
C HIS A 67 -9.41 6.23 -5.81
N ARG A 68 -10.54 5.96 -6.46
CA ARG A 68 -11.80 5.69 -5.77
C ARG A 68 -11.75 4.35 -5.06
N ARG A 69 -12.35 4.27 -3.87
CA ARG A 69 -12.40 3.07 -3.02
C ARG A 69 -12.94 1.82 -3.73
N VAL A 70 -13.83 1.99 -4.72
CA VAL A 70 -14.38 0.88 -5.52
C VAL A 70 -13.30 0.03 -6.19
N TYR A 71 -12.12 0.59 -6.48
CA TYR A 71 -11.01 -0.13 -7.11
C TYR A 71 -10.34 -1.18 -6.20
N LEU A 72 -10.66 -1.23 -4.91
CA LEU A 72 -10.23 -2.35 -4.04
C LEU A 72 -10.81 -3.68 -4.53
N ASP A 73 -12.04 -3.66 -5.04
CA ASP A 73 -12.80 -4.84 -5.43
C ASP A 73 -13.10 -4.90 -6.94
N TYR A 74 -12.99 -3.78 -7.63
CA TYR A 74 -13.28 -3.69 -9.06
C TYR A 74 -12.22 -4.36 -9.94
N GLU A 75 -12.69 -5.06 -10.97
CA GLU A 75 -11.92 -5.48 -12.14
C GLU A 75 -12.74 -5.19 -13.38
N GLY A 76 -12.08 -4.85 -14.48
CA GLY A 76 -12.72 -4.56 -15.75
C GLY A 76 -12.25 -3.25 -16.41
N PRO A 77 -13.00 -2.78 -17.43
CA PRO A 77 -12.62 -1.64 -18.25
C PRO A 77 -12.56 -0.32 -17.46
N VAL A 78 -11.48 0.43 -17.67
CA VAL A 78 -11.31 1.77 -17.12
C VAL A 78 -11.87 2.79 -18.11
N GLY A 79 -12.81 3.61 -17.65
CA GLY A 79 -13.52 4.57 -18.52
C GLY A 79 -12.60 5.53 -19.27
N GLY A 80 -12.99 5.89 -20.49
CA GLY A 80 -12.23 6.75 -21.40
C GLY A 80 -11.22 5.99 -22.27
N ASP A 81 -11.49 4.73 -22.61
CA ASP A 81 -10.62 3.85 -23.40
C ASP A 81 -9.20 3.71 -22.83
N ARG A 82 -9.11 3.73 -21.49
CA ARG A 82 -7.84 3.60 -20.76
C ARG A 82 -7.56 2.16 -20.36
N GLY A 83 -7.96 1.19 -21.18
CA GLY A 83 -7.65 -0.23 -20.95
C GLY A 83 -8.49 -0.90 -19.86
N THR A 84 -7.95 -1.98 -19.31
CA THR A 84 -8.59 -2.87 -18.33
C THR A 84 -7.69 -3.08 -17.13
N VAL A 85 -8.29 -3.11 -15.94
CA VAL A 85 -7.61 -3.53 -14.71
C VAL A 85 -8.04 -4.93 -14.31
N THR A 86 -7.10 -5.77 -13.93
CA THR A 86 -7.33 -7.09 -13.33
C THR A 86 -6.57 -7.18 -12.03
N ARG A 87 -7.05 -7.97 -11.07
CA ARG A 87 -6.38 -8.07 -9.78
C ARG A 87 -5.16 -8.95 -9.88
N TRP A 88 -3.99 -8.39 -9.59
CA TRP A 88 -2.76 -9.14 -9.47
C TRP A 88 -2.63 -9.80 -8.09
N ASP A 89 -2.90 -9.05 -7.02
CA ASP A 89 -3.00 -9.54 -5.65
C ASP A 89 -3.83 -8.58 -4.78
N ARG A 90 -4.25 -9.04 -3.60
CA ARG A 90 -4.83 -8.20 -2.55
C ARG A 90 -4.55 -8.79 -1.19
N GLY A 91 -4.72 -7.96 -0.17
CA GLY A 91 -4.64 -8.43 1.20
C GLY A 91 -4.81 -7.30 2.19
N GLU A 92 -4.28 -7.57 3.38
CA GLU A 92 -4.21 -6.61 4.47
C GLU A 92 -2.79 -6.06 4.56
N TYR A 93 -2.66 -4.83 5.03
CA TYR A 93 -1.37 -4.25 5.36
C TYR A 93 -1.42 -3.48 6.67
N GLN A 94 -0.27 -3.33 7.30
CA GLN A 94 -0.05 -2.45 8.44
C GLN A 94 1.11 -1.51 8.13
N SER A 95 0.99 -0.23 8.50
CA SER A 95 2.11 0.71 8.53
C SER A 95 2.62 0.91 9.95
N ASP A 96 3.85 1.41 10.09
CA ASP A 96 4.34 1.89 11.38
C ASP A 96 3.42 3.00 11.95
N VAL A 97 3.24 3.01 13.28
CA VAL A 97 2.37 3.98 13.96
C VAL A 97 2.83 5.41 13.66
N GLY A 98 1.91 6.24 13.17
CA GLY A 98 2.19 7.65 12.86
C GLY A 98 2.99 7.87 11.58
N ALA A 99 3.25 6.83 10.78
CA ALA A 99 3.92 6.98 9.50
C ALA A 99 3.04 7.73 8.49
N GLU A 100 3.55 8.83 7.94
CA GLU A 100 2.97 9.48 6.76
C GLU A 100 3.49 8.82 5.48
N VAL A 101 3.14 7.53 5.29
CA VAL A 101 3.65 6.68 4.19
C VAL A 101 3.54 7.38 2.82
N VAL A 102 2.46 8.13 2.60
CA VAL A 102 2.20 8.84 1.34
C VAL A 102 3.15 10.01 1.08
N ARG A 103 3.53 10.78 2.12
CA ARG A 103 4.37 11.99 1.96
C ARG A 103 5.84 11.73 2.14
N HIS A 104 6.19 10.93 3.16
CA HIS A 104 7.56 10.77 3.63
C HIS A 104 8.10 9.37 3.41
N GLY A 105 7.27 8.47 2.87
CA GLY A 105 7.59 7.06 2.89
C GLY A 105 7.46 6.46 4.28
N GLY A 106 7.86 5.21 4.38
CA GLY A 106 7.73 4.43 5.61
C GLY A 106 7.70 2.94 5.30
N VAL A 107 7.61 2.14 6.36
CA VAL A 107 7.55 0.70 6.23
C VAL A 107 6.10 0.23 6.35
N ILE A 108 5.71 -0.66 5.45
CA ILE A 108 4.47 -1.40 5.55
C ILE A 108 4.76 -2.91 5.54
N SER A 109 3.96 -3.67 6.27
CA SER A 109 3.90 -5.13 6.17
C SER A 109 2.66 -5.49 5.39
N CYS A 110 2.81 -6.18 4.26
CA CYS A 110 1.71 -6.64 3.43
C CYS A 110 1.51 -8.14 3.61
N ASP A 111 0.26 -8.56 3.79
CA ASP A 111 -0.17 -9.95 3.83
C ASP A 111 -1.16 -10.22 2.68
N GLY A 112 -0.61 -10.46 1.49
CA GLY A 112 -1.35 -10.92 0.31
C GLY A 112 -1.04 -12.37 -0.06
N THR A 113 -1.66 -12.86 -1.13
CA THR A 113 -1.41 -14.24 -1.61
C THR A 113 -0.10 -14.36 -2.38
N ARG A 114 0.33 -13.27 -3.03
CA ARG A 114 1.57 -13.21 -3.84
C ARG A 114 2.58 -12.21 -3.25
N TRP A 115 2.09 -11.11 -2.69
CA TRP A 115 2.87 -10.09 -2.01
C TRP A 115 2.72 -10.21 -0.51
N ASN A 116 3.44 -11.19 0.05
CA ASN A 116 3.64 -11.32 1.49
C ASN A 116 5.07 -10.88 1.82
N ALA A 117 5.21 -9.64 2.30
CA ALA A 117 6.51 -9.00 2.53
C ALA A 117 6.40 -7.76 3.41
N ARG A 118 7.48 -7.46 4.14
CA ARG A 118 7.73 -6.14 4.70
C ARG A 118 8.45 -5.28 3.67
N ILE A 119 7.93 -4.08 3.39
CA ILE A 119 8.39 -3.21 2.30
C ILE A 119 8.62 -1.81 2.84
N GLU A 120 9.79 -1.25 2.57
CA GLU A 120 10.08 0.16 2.77
C GLU A 120 9.72 0.95 1.49
N LEU A 121 8.83 1.92 1.61
CA LEU A 121 8.51 2.87 0.56
C LEU A 121 9.38 4.11 0.76
N VAL A 122 10.26 4.40 -0.20
CA VAL A 122 11.20 5.52 -0.12
C VAL A 122 10.89 6.52 -1.23
N PRO A 123 10.48 7.76 -0.92
CA PRO A 123 10.35 8.79 -1.94
C PRO A 123 11.74 9.16 -2.48
N GLY A 124 11.85 9.33 -3.79
CA GLY A 124 13.06 9.79 -4.45
C GLY A 124 12.80 11.00 -5.35
N GLU A 125 13.87 11.62 -5.86
CA GLU A 125 13.77 12.82 -6.70
C GLU A 125 13.07 12.57 -8.04
N SER A 126 13.24 11.37 -8.62
CA SER A 126 12.66 11.00 -9.91
C SER A 126 11.55 9.95 -9.81
N HIS A 127 11.68 9.01 -8.86
CA HIS A 127 10.71 7.95 -8.61
C HIS A 127 10.77 7.52 -7.16
N TRP A 128 9.68 6.94 -6.68
CA TRP A 128 9.67 6.18 -5.44
C TRP A 128 10.40 4.85 -5.64
N VAL A 129 11.04 4.36 -4.59
CA VAL A 129 11.65 3.04 -4.55
C VAL A 129 11.00 2.24 -3.44
N PHE A 130 10.41 1.10 -3.80
CA PHE A 130 9.89 0.13 -2.85
C PHE A 130 10.95 -0.95 -2.66
N ARG A 131 11.38 -1.18 -1.43
CA ARG A 131 12.40 -2.19 -1.09
C ARG A 131 11.81 -3.25 -0.20
N ARG A 132 11.89 -4.50 -0.62
CA ARG A 132 11.63 -5.63 0.28
C ARG A 132 12.69 -5.62 1.37
N LEU A 133 12.24 -5.58 2.61
CA LEU A 133 13.09 -5.77 3.78
C LEU A 133 13.23 -7.28 4.05
N PRO A 134 14.37 -7.71 4.61
CA PRO A 134 14.49 -9.07 5.13
C PRO A 134 13.48 -9.29 6.26
N ASP A 135 13.03 -10.54 6.39
CA ASP A 135 12.13 -10.99 7.45
C ASP A 135 12.77 -10.87 8.85
#